data_AF-A0A5R2MZP5-F1
#
_entry.id   AF-A0A5R2MZP5-F1
#
_cell.length_a   1.000
_cell.length_b   1.000
_cell.length_c   1.000
_cell.angle_alpha   90.00
_cell.angle_beta   90.00
_cell.angle_gamma   90.00
#
_symmetry.space_group_name_H-M   'P 1'
#
loop_
_entity.id
_entity.type
_entity.pdbx_description
1 polymer ?
#
loop_
_entity_poly.entity_id
_entity_poly.type
_entity_poly.pdbx_seq_one_letter_code
_entity_poly.pdbx_strand_id
1 'polypeptide(L)'
;MRDFQFPGRSPVRATEAIAATSHPLSTLAAIEMLRVGGNAMDAAICAAAVQGVVEPQSTGIGGDCFVLYCPRGQSEVLAFNGSGRAPAAATVDWYRDKGFSELPKQG
;
A
#
# COMPACT_ATOMS: atom_id res chain seq x y z
N MET A 1 20.85 -20.96 2.94
CA MET A 1 20.01 -19.73 3.05
C MET A 1 19.60 -19.33 1.64
N ARG A 2 18.35 -18.92 1.42
CA ARG A 2 17.87 -18.53 0.07
C ARG A 2 18.45 -17.17 -0.31
N ASP A 3 18.94 -17.03 -1.54
CA ASP A 3 19.30 -15.73 -2.10
C ASP A 3 18.03 -14.97 -2.50
N PHE A 4 17.78 -13.83 -1.85
CA PHE A 4 16.61 -12.99 -2.11
C PHE A 4 16.76 -12.10 -3.35
N GLN A 5 17.96 -12.03 -3.96
CA GLN A 5 18.19 -11.31 -5.20
C GLN A 5 17.80 -12.13 -6.44
N PHE A 6 17.65 -13.46 -6.30
CA PHE A 6 17.16 -14.33 -7.38
C PHE A 6 15.65 -14.57 -7.26
N PRO A 7 14.90 -14.50 -8.39
CA PRO A 7 13.46 -14.76 -8.39
C PRO A 7 13.15 -16.19 -7.93
N GLY A 8 12.21 -16.33 -6.99
CA GLY A 8 11.72 -17.65 -6.56
C GLY A 8 10.67 -18.28 -7.46
N ARG A 9 10.27 -17.59 -8.53
CA ARG A 9 9.27 -18.03 -9.52
C ARG A 9 9.55 -17.42 -10.87
N SER A 10 9.02 -18.02 -11.93
CA SER A 10 9.09 -17.49 -13.28
C SER A 10 8.43 -16.11 -13.40
N PRO A 11 8.99 -15.18 -14.19
CA PRO A 11 8.31 -13.95 -14.56
C PRO A 11 6.99 -14.24 -15.26
N VAL A 12 5.94 -13.49 -14.91
CA VAL A 12 4.64 -13.56 -15.59
C VAL A 12 4.64 -12.57 -16.76
N ARG A 13 4.10 -13.01 -17.90
CA ARG A 13 3.91 -12.18 -19.10
C ARG A 13 2.42 -12.13 -19.42
N ALA A 14 1.90 -10.95 -19.76
CA ALA A 14 0.54 -10.74 -20.20
C ALA A 14 0.50 -9.62 -21.24
N THR A 15 -0.51 -9.65 -22.11
CA THR A 15 -0.71 -8.65 -23.18
C THR A 15 -1.63 -7.49 -22.78
N GLU A 16 -2.42 -7.67 -21.73
CA GLU A 16 -3.46 -6.70 -21.34
C GLU A 16 -3.15 -6.04 -19.99
N ALA A 17 -3.05 -6.82 -18.92
CA ALA A 17 -2.79 -6.30 -17.58
C ALA A 17 -2.05 -7.31 -16.69
N ILE A 18 -1.34 -6.80 -15.68
CA ILE A 18 -0.66 -7.56 -14.64
C ILE A 18 -0.92 -6.87 -13.29
N ALA A 19 -1.13 -7.65 -12.24
CA ALA A 19 -1.13 -7.20 -10.86
C ALA A 19 -0.11 -8.00 -10.04
N ALA A 20 0.51 -7.36 -9.06
CA ALA A 20 1.43 -8.03 -8.12
C ALA A 20 1.35 -7.36 -6.74
N THR A 21 1.17 -8.18 -5.70
CA THR A 21 1.10 -7.76 -4.30
C THR A 21 1.87 -8.75 -3.41
N SER A 22 2.07 -8.43 -2.13
CA SER A 22 2.68 -9.33 -1.14
C SER A 22 1.79 -10.52 -0.77
N HIS A 23 0.46 -10.39 -0.93
CA HIS A 23 -0.49 -11.44 -0.61
C HIS A 23 -1.31 -11.91 -1.83
N PRO A 24 -1.32 -13.22 -2.17
CA PRO A 24 -2.00 -13.74 -3.37
C PRO A 24 -3.48 -13.37 -3.50
N LEU A 25 -4.24 -13.33 -2.39
CA LEU A 25 -5.66 -12.95 -2.41
C LEU A 25 -5.88 -11.50 -2.89
N SER A 26 -4.98 -10.57 -2.55
CA SER A 26 -5.08 -9.19 -3.03
C SER A 26 -4.69 -9.07 -4.50
N THR A 27 -3.71 -9.87 -4.95
CA THR A 27 -3.41 -9.98 -6.39
C THR A 27 -4.63 -10.51 -7.14
N LEU A 28 -5.29 -11.55 -6.63
CA LEU A 28 -6.51 -12.09 -7.23
C LEU A 28 -7.63 -11.04 -7.30
N ALA A 29 -7.86 -10.30 -6.21
CA ALA A 29 -8.86 -9.23 -6.18
C ALA A 29 -8.58 -8.14 -7.24
N ALA A 30 -7.33 -7.71 -7.40
CA ALA A 30 -6.95 -6.79 -8.48
C ALA A 30 -7.22 -7.38 -9.88
N ILE A 31 -6.88 -8.65 -10.10
CA ILE A 31 -7.14 -9.33 -11.38
C ILE A 31 -8.64 -9.41 -11.66
N GLU A 32 -9.48 -9.72 -10.67
CA GLU A 32 -10.94 -9.72 -10.83
C GLU A 32 -11.47 -8.32 -11.16
N MET A 33 -10.92 -7.27 -10.52
CA MET A 33 -11.30 -5.88 -10.84
C MET A 33 -10.94 -5.49 -12.28
N LEU A 34 -9.79 -5.94 -12.78
CA LEU A 34 -9.40 -5.77 -14.18
C LEU A 34 -10.34 -6.54 -15.13
N ARG A 35 -10.72 -7.78 -14.78
CA ARG A 35 -11.62 -8.63 -15.58
C ARG A 35 -13.01 -8.03 -15.78
N VAL A 36 -13.52 -7.30 -14.79
CA VAL A 36 -14.82 -6.60 -14.90
C VAL A 36 -14.72 -5.22 -15.57
N GLY A 37 -13.57 -4.91 -16.17
CA GLY A 37 -13.35 -3.69 -16.95
C GLY A 37 -12.80 -2.51 -16.16
N GLY A 38 -12.38 -2.71 -14.92
CA GLY A 38 -11.66 -1.70 -14.14
C GLY A 38 -10.29 -1.38 -14.73
N ASN A 39 -9.78 -0.18 -14.46
CA ASN A 39 -8.44 0.23 -14.86
C ASN A 39 -7.39 -0.16 -13.79
N ALA A 40 -6.12 0.16 -14.04
CA ALA A 40 -5.02 -0.15 -13.12
C ALA A 40 -5.19 0.48 -11.71
N MET A 41 -5.78 1.66 -11.62
CA MET A 41 -6.07 2.34 -10.34
C MET A 41 -7.21 1.66 -9.59
N ASP A 42 -8.30 1.30 -10.28
CA ASP A 42 -9.42 0.54 -9.69
C ASP A 42 -8.92 -0.79 -9.09
N ALA A 43 -8.07 -1.49 -9.84
CA ALA A 43 -7.43 -2.73 -9.41
C ALA A 43 -6.50 -2.51 -8.20
N ALA A 44 -5.71 -1.43 -8.20
CA ALA A 44 -4.82 -1.10 -7.09
C ALA A 44 -5.58 -0.79 -5.79
N ILE A 45 -6.67 -0.02 -5.88
CA ILE A 45 -7.54 0.30 -4.73
C ILE A 45 -8.21 -0.97 -4.20
N CYS A 46 -8.73 -1.82 -5.08
CA CYS A 46 -9.32 -3.11 -4.70
C CYS A 46 -8.31 -4.00 -3.98
N ALA A 47 -7.10 -4.14 -4.53
CA ALA A 47 -6.01 -4.87 -3.88
C ALA A 47 -5.65 -4.27 -2.51
N ALA A 48 -5.50 -2.95 -2.39
CA ALA A 48 -5.14 -2.30 -1.13
C ALA A 48 -6.20 -2.52 -0.04
N ALA A 49 -7.48 -2.45 -0.39
CA ALA A 49 -8.58 -2.71 0.53
C ALA A 49 -8.55 -4.17 1.04
N VAL A 50 -8.33 -5.14 0.15
CA VAL A 50 -8.18 -6.55 0.54
C VAL A 50 -6.90 -6.76 1.35
N GLN A 51 -5.80 -6.10 0.99
CA GLN A 51 -4.50 -6.20 1.66
C GLN A 51 -4.61 -5.85 3.15
N GLY A 52 -5.37 -4.80 3.49
CA GLY A 52 -5.61 -4.42 4.89
C GLY A 52 -6.35 -5.49 5.71
N VAL A 53 -7.00 -6.45 5.07
CA VAL A 53 -7.67 -7.59 5.72
C VAL A 53 -6.78 -8.82 5.79
N VAL A 54 -6.07 -9.12 4.70
CA VAL A 54 -5.29 -10.37 4.57
C VAL A 54 -3.83 -10.23 5.02
N GLU A 55 -3.34 -9.00 5.19
CA GLU A 55 -2.02 -8.70 5.74
C GLU A 55 -2.06 -7.55 6.78
N PRO A 56 -2.90 -7.66 7.83
CA PRO A 56 -3.17 -6.56 8.77
C PRO A 56 -1.96 -6.20 9.64
N GLN A 57 -1.01 -7.12 9.81
CA GLN A 57 0.25 -6.85 10.52
C GLN A 57 1.18 -5.91 9.75
N SER A 58 0.95 -5.70 8.45
CA SER A 58 1.79 -4.88 7.57
C SER A 58 1.11 -3.58 7.14
N THR A 59 -0.21 -3.57 6.94
CA THR A 59 -0.96 -2.41 6.44
C THR A 59 -2.44 -2.45 6.85
N GLY A 60 -3.16 -1.34 6.70
CA GLY A 60 -4.59 -1.24 7.01
C GLY A 60 -5.16 0.17 6.81
N ILE A 61 -6.47 0.30 7.01
CA ILE A 61 -7.22 1.57 6.79
C ILE A 61 -6.77 2.73 7.69
N GLY A 62 -6.16 2.42 8.84
CA GLY A 62 -5.61 3.43 9.76
C GLY A 62 -4.15 3.79 9.47
N GLY A 63 -3.55 3.25 8.42
CA GLY A 63 -2.20 3.58 7.99
C GLY A 63 -2.15 4.71 6.97
N ASP A 64 -0.98 4.85 6.34
CA ASP A 64 -0.70 5.83 5.30
C ASP A 64 -0.52 5.15 3.94
N CYS A 65 -0.57 5.93 2.86
CA CYS A 65 -0.34 5.42 1.50
C CYS A 65 0.51 6.37 0.66
N PHE A 66 1.43 5.81 -0.13
CA PHE A 66 2.20 6.54 -1.14
C PHE A 66 1.99 5.86 -2.48
N VAL A 67 1.76 6.65 -3.54
CA VAL A 67 1.47 6.12 -4.87
C VAL A 67 2.30 6.84 -5.91
N LEU A 68 2.90 6.06 -6.82
CA LEU A 68 3.41 6.55 -8.09
C LEU A 68 2.43 6.10 -9.17
N TYR A 69 1.86 7.05 -9.89
CA TYR A 69 0.86 6.81 -10.91
C TYR A 69 1.30 7.43 -12.24
N CYS A 70 1.33 6.62 -13.29
CA CYS A 70 1.59 7.07 -14.65
C CYS A 70 0.28 6.94 -15.45
N PRO A 71 -0.45 8.03 -15.71
CA PRO A 71 -1.67 7.97 -16.48
C PRO A 71 -1.44 7.46 -17.91
N ARG A 72 -2.45 6.78 -18.47
CA ARG A 72 -2.38 6.27 -19.84
C ARG A 72 -2.08 7.41 -20.83
N GLY A 73 -1.06 7.21 -21.66
CA GLY A 73 -0.66 8.17 -22.69
C GLY A 73 0.17 9.34 -22.17
N GLN A 74 0.55 9.34 -20.90
CA GLN A 74 1.46 10.32 -20.31
C GLN A 74 2.82 9.67 -20.03
N SER A 75 3.89 10.47 -20.10
CA SER A 75 5.23 10.07 -19.65
C SER A 75 5.55 10.58 -18.24
N GLU A 76 4.72 11.47 -17.72
CA GLU A 76 4.88 12.05 -16.40
C GLU A 76 4.37 11.09 -15.33
N VAL A 77 5.17 10.88 -14.29
CA VAL A 77 4.79 10.12 -13.11
C VAL A 77 4.28 11.09 -12.06
N LEU A 78 3.02 10.91 -11.66
CA LEU A 78 2.41 11.62 -10.56
C LEU A 78 2.75 10.91 -9.24
N ALA A 79 3.19 11.67 -8.25
CA ALA A 79 3.43 11.17 -6.90
C ALA A 79 2.31 11.66 -5.96
N PHE A 80 1.69 10.72 -5.25
CA PHE A 80 0.72 11.02 -4.21
C PHE A 80 1.31 10.69 -2.84
N ASN A 81 1.32 11.69 -1.96
CA ASN A 81 1.66 11.52 -0.56
C ASN A 81 0.37 11.54 0.27
N GLY A 82 -0.03 10.36 0.75
CA GLY A 82 -1.16 10.16 1.65
C GLY A 82 -0.75 9.95 3.10
N SER A 83 0.40 10.49 3.55
CA SER A 83 0.79 10.42 4.96
C SER A 83 -0.04 11.37 5.83
N GLY A 84 -0.64 10.84 6.89
CA GLY A 84 -1.35 11.62 7.89
C GLY A 84 -0.43 12.58 8.65
N ARG A 85 -0.99 13.71 9.09
CA ARG A 85 -0.29 14.66 9.97
C ARG A 85 -0.46 14.26 11.44
N ALA A 86 0.46 14.70 12.28
CA ALA A 86 0.27 14.63 13.72
C ALA A 86 -1.02 15.37 14.14
N PRO A 87 -1.82 14.83 15.09
CA PRO A 87 -2.99 15.51 15.62
C PRO A 87 -2.65 16.87 16.23
N ALA A 88 -3.53 17.87 16.10
CA ALA A 88 -3.27 19.22 16.61
C ALA A 88 -3.05 19.28 18.14
N ALA A 89 -3.68 18.37 18.89
CA ALA A 89 -3.52 18.26 20.34
C ALA A 89 -2.27 17.47 20.76
N ALA A 90 -1.58 16.78 19.85
CA ALA A 90 -0.40 15.99 20.12
C ALA A 90 0.86 16.87 20.18
N THR A 91 0.88 17.83 21.11
CA THR A 91 2.02 18.73 21.34
C THR A 91 3.10 18.04 22.19
N VAL A 92 4.35 18.50 22.09
CA VAL A 92 5.45 17.96 22.90
C VAL A 92 5.16 18.07 24.39
N ASP A 93 4.56 19.19 24.84
CA ASP A 93 4.24 19.41 26.24
C ASP A 93 3.15 18.44 26.73
N TRP A 94 2.16 18.10 25.91
CA TRP A 94 1.15 17.08 26.24
C TRP A 94 1.78 15.73 26.58
N TYR A 95 2.82 15.33 25.84
CA TYR A 95 3.56 14.08 26.11
C TYR A 95 4.40 14.19 27.39
N ARG A 96 5.09 15.31 27.59
CA ARG A 96 5.91 15.56 28.79
C ARG A 96 5.08 15.60 30.07
N ASP A 97 3.92 16.26 30.03
CA ASP A 97 2.98 16.34 31.16
C ASP A 97 2.44 14.96 31.57
N LYS A 98 2.45 13.99 30.65
CA LYS A 98 2.11 12.59 30.90
C LYS A 98 3.28 11.71 31.29
N GLY A 99 4.48 12.29 31.47
CA GLY A 99 5.69 11.57 31.89
C GLY A 99 6.38 10.80 30.77
N PHE A 100 6.05 11.03 29.50
CA PHE A 100 6.74 10.40 28.39
C PHE A 100 8.10 11.07 28.14
N SER A 101 9.16 10.27 28.10
CA SER A 101 10.50 10.68 27.65
C SER A 101 10.77 10.37 26.17
N GLU A 102 9.92 9.54 25.55
CA GLU A 102 9.93 9.18 24.13
C GLU A 102 8.50 8.96 23.63
N LEU A 103 8.29 9.00 22.31
CA LEU A 103 6.99 8.69 21.73
C LEU A 103 6.64 7.21 21.94
N PRO A 104 5.41 6.90 22.41
CA PRO A 104 4.95 5.53 22.52
C PRO A 104 5.01 4.81 21.17
N LYS A 105 5.59 3.60 21.16
CA LYS A 105 5.70 2.76 19.95
C LYS A 105 4.41 2.00 19.63
N GLN A 106 3.51 1.94 20.60
CA GLN A 106 2.20 1.31 20.52
C GLN A 106 1.20 2.27 21.17
N GLY A 107 -0.02 2.29 20.63
CA GLY A 107 -1.14 3.06 21.18
C GLY A 107 -1.74 2.41 22.42
#